data_AF-A0AAD9C2M4-F1
#
_entry.id   AF-A0AAD9C2M4-F1
#
_cell.length_a   1.000
_cell.length_b   1.000
_cell.length_c   1.000
_cell.angle_alpha   90.00
_cell.angle_beta   90.00
_cell.angle_gamma   90.00
#
_symmetry.space_group_name_H-M   'P 1'
#
loop_
_entity.id
_entity.type
_entity.pdbx_description
1 polymer ?
#
loop_
_entity_poly.entity_id
_entity_poly.type
_entity_poly.pdbx_seq_one_letter_code
_entity_poly.pdbx_strand_id
1 'polypeptide(L)'
;MFPELFTHENTRKQYNCSGSLGKKQLDPVRVNLIRHYVQLVYCRAKNDRVWMLEFVGKLDERCRRRDTEQRRSYLQQRKVYGQDSDQDFLCQLNQLNQDSMREDSDVPSLPPEKSSKDFCKIPLDELTVSKPDFPVPSVYLLSDTEVREVVQQSLSVGNFAARLLVRLFPELFTQENLRLQYNHSGACNKKQLDPVRLRLIRHYVEAVYPVDKMEEVWHYECVPSIDERCRRPNRKKCDILKKAKRSSTVS
;
A
#
# COMPACT_ATOMS: atom_id res chain seq x y z
N MET A 1 -22.68 17.50 -2.87
CA MET A 1 -23.68 17.31 -1.81
C MET A 1 -23.17 17.84 -0.48
N PHE A 2 -22.01 17.40 0.01
CA PHE A 2 -21.47 17.85 1.31
C PHE A 2 -20.09 18.52 1.19
N PRO A 3 -19.98 19.73 0.61
CA PRO A 3 -18.71 20.44 0.48
C PRO A 3 -18.12 20.84 1.83
N GLU A 4 -18.95 21.00 2.86
CA GLU A 4 -18.55 21.34 4.23
C GLU A 4 -17.59 20.32 4.86
N LEU A 5 -17.63 19.06 4.40
CA LEU A 5 -16.68 18.03 4.84
C LEU A 5 -15.23 18.29 4.39
N PHE A 6 -15.05 19.19 3.42
CA PHE A 6 -13.79 19.46 2.74
C PHE A 6 -13.34 20.93 2.87
N THR A 7 -13.93 21.68 3.79
CA THR A 7 -13.53 23.06 4.12
C THR A 7 -12.20 23.08 4.87
N HIS A 8 -11.75 24.27 5.30
CA HIS A 8 -10.54 24.43 6.11
C HIS A 8 -10.59 23.61 7.41
N GLU A 9 -11.76 23.52 8.05
CA GLU A 9 -12.01 22.68 9.23
C GLU A 9 -11.89 21.19 8.91
N ASN A 10 -12.15 20.81 7.65
CA ASN A 10 -11.86 19.51 7.07
C ASN A 10 -12.38 18.33 7.92
N THR A 11 -13.66 18.39 8.29
CA THR A 11 -14.31 17.45 9.21
C THR A 11 -14.24 15.99 8.76
N ARG A 12 -13.93 15.71 7.48
CA ARG A 12 -13.56 14.35 7.00
C ARG A 12 -12.38 13.71 7.75
N LYS A 13 -11.58 14.48 8.50
CA LYS A 13 -10.55 13.92 9.40
C LYS A 13 -11.18 13.07 10.50
N GLN A 14 -12.34 13.47 10.99
CA GLN A 14 -13.04 12.83 12.10
C GLN A 14 -14.13 11.87 11.65
N TYR A 15 -14.67 12.03 10.44
CA TYR A 15 -15.83 11.27 9.96
C TYR A 15 -15.61 10.57 8.61
N ASN A 16 -16.20 9.39 8.44
CA ASN A 16 -16.36 8.69 7.17
C ASN A 16 -17.70 7.91 7.13
N CYS A 17 -18.04 7.24 6.03
CA CYS A 17 -19.36 6.60 5.86
C CYS A 17 -19.54 5.34 6.72
N SER A 18 -18.47 4.61 7.03
CA SER A 18 -18.54 3.36 7.82
C SER A 18 -18.19 3.50 9.30
N GLY A 19 -17.54 4.58 9.72
CA GLY A 19 -16.88 4.66 11.03
C GLY A 19 -15.59 3.83 11.14
N SER A 20 -15.03 3.36 10.02
CA SER A 20 -13.81 2.54 10.04
C SER A 20 -12.53 3.37 10.27
N LEU A 21 -11.43 2.68 10.63
CA LEU A 21 -10.09 3.26 10.80
C LEU A 21 -10.03 4.40 11.84
N GLY A 22 -10.74 4.22 12.96
CA GLY A 22 -10.76 5.16 14.08
C GLY A 22 -11.55 6.45 13.84
N LYS A 23 -12.37 6.51 12.78
CA LYS A 23 -13.26 7.64 12.49
C LYS A 23 -14.66 7.39 13.03
N LYS A 24 -15.41 8.46 13.28
CA LYS A 24 -16.85 8.39 13.57
C LYS A 24 -17.63 8.18 12.27
N GLN A 25 -18.76 7.50 12.36
CA GLN A 25 -19.67 7.41 11.24
C GLN A 25 -20.28 8.78 10.94
N LEU A 26 -20.36 9.14 9.65
CA LEU A 26 -21.15 10.27 9.19
C LEU A 26 -22.60 10.08 9.59
N ASP A 27 -23.27 11.19 9.87
CA ASP A 27 -24.69 11.20 10.20
C ASP A 27 -25.52 10.35 9.21
N PRO A 28 -26.38 9.43 9.69
CA PRO A 28 -27.13 8.52 8.83
C PRO A 28 -27.99 9.22 7.77
N VAL A 29 -28.49 10.44 8.03
CA VAL A 29 -29.26 11.22 7.05
C VAL A 29 -28.39 11.54 5.84
N ARG A 30 -27.12 11.93 6.06
CA ARG A 30 -26.18 12.20 4.96
C ARG A 30 -25.89 10.95 4.14
N VAL A 31 -25.65 9.81 4.79
CA VAL A 31 -25.36 8.53 4.11
C VAL A 31 -26.58 8.06 3.31
N ASN A 32 -27.78 8.11 3.92
CA ASN A 32 -29.03 7.74 3.27
C ASN A 32 -29.37 8.66 2.08
N LEU A 33 -29.06 9.95 2.19
CA LEU A 33 -29.26 10.89 1.09
C LEU A 33 -28.34 10.55 -0.09
N ILE A 34 -27.06 10.26 0.14
CA ILE A 34 -26.16 9.79 -0.93
C ILE A 34 -26.72 8.51 -1.56
N ARG A 35 -27.09 7.53 -0.73
CA ARG A 35 -27.65 6.25 -1.20
C ARG A 35 -28.91 6.45 -2.04
N HIS A 36 -29.78 7.39 -1.65
CA HIS A 36 -30.99 7.74 -2.38
C HIS A 36 -30.69 8.20 -3.81
N TYR A 37 -29.67 9.04 -4.02
CA TYR A 37 -29.30 9.45 -5.37
C TYR A 37 -28.61 8.34 -6.16
N VAL A 38 -27.77 7.52 -5.51
CA VAL A 38 -27.11 6.38 -6.17
C VAL A 38 -28.13 5.37 -6.68
N GLN A 39 -29.16 5.04 -5.89
CA GLN A 39 -30.16 4.04 -6.30
C GLN A 39 -31.07 4.49 -7.46
N LEU A 40 -31.13 5.78 -7.78
CA LEU A 40 -31.85 6.28 -8.97
C LEU A 40 -31.20 5.82 -10.27
N VAL A 41 -29.86 5.73 -10.28
CA VAL A 41 -29.07 5.29 -11.44
C VAL A 41 -28.59 3.84 -11.33
N TYR A 42 -28.52 3.30 -10.11
CA TYR A 42 -28.05 1.95 -9.84
C TYR A 42 -28.96 1.26 -8.83
N CYS A 43 -30.07 0.69 -9.31
CA CYS A 43 -31.13 0.12 -8.48
C CYS A 43 -30.65 -0.96 -7.49
N ARG A 44 -29.57 -1.68 -7.82
CA ARG A 44 -28.96 -2.70 -6.95
C ARG A 44 -28.43 -2.13 -5.63
N ALA A 45 -28.12 -0.83 -5.56
CA ALA A 45 -27.72 -0.16 -4.31
C ALA A 45 -28.81 -0.15 -3.24
N LYS A 46 -30.07 -0.50 -3.57
CA LYS A 46 -31.13 -0.76 -2.59
C LYS A 46 -30.81 -1.95 -1.68
N ASN A 47 -29.99 -2.89 -2.14
CA ASN A 47 -29.52 -4.01 -1.34
C ASN A 47 -28.37 -3.56 -0.43
N ASP A 48 -28.47 -3.83 0.88
CA ASP A 48 -27.47 -3.41 1.87
C ASP A 48 -26.09 -4.03 1.64
N ARG A 49 -26.04 -5.30 1.23
CA ARG A 49 -24.78 -5.97 0.93
C ARG A 49 -24.07 -5.34 -0.27
N VAL A 50 -24.83 -5.00 -1.31
CA VAL A 50 -24.30 -4.27 -2.49
C VAL A 50 -23.82 -2.88 -2.08
N TRP A 51 -24.62 -2.16 -1.27
CA TRP A 51 -24.25 -0.84 -0.78
C TRP A 51 -22.91 -0.85 -0.01
N MET A 52 -22.79 -1.77 0.96
CA MET A 52 -21.60 -1.91 1.79
C MET A 52 -20.38 -2.31 0.97
N LEU A 53 -20.50 -3.27 0.06
CA LEU A 53 -19.37 -3.81 -0.70
C LEU A 53 -18.90 -2.91 -1.85
N GLU A 54 -19.83 -2.27 -2.58
CA GLU A 54 -19.50 -1.55 -3.82
C GLU A 54 -19.33 -0.04 -3.62
N PHE A 55 -19.99 0.54 -2.62
CA PHE A 55 -20.08 2.01 -2.47
C PHE A 55 -19.40 2.54 -1.21
N VAL A 56 -19.67 1.95 -0.04
CA VAL A 56 -19.18 2.50 1.24
C VAL A 56 -17.66 2.61 1.27
N GLY A 57 -16.93 1.56 0.86
CA GLY A 57 -15.47 1.61 0.80
C GLY A 57 -14.92 2.70 -0.13
N LYS A 58 -15.61 3.00 -1.25
CA LYS A 58 -15.22 4.08 -2.17
C LYS A 58 -15.47 5.46 -1.58
N LEU A 59 -16.57 5.62 -0.82
CA LEU A 59 -16.89 6.86 -0.11
C LEU A 59 -15.89 7.11 1.03
N ASP A 60 -15.57 6.09 1.83
CA ASP A 60 -14.56 6.20 2.88
C ASP A 60 -13.19 6.55 2.32
N GLU A 61 -12.81 5.92 1.21
CA GLU A 61 -11.58 6.24 0.51
C GLU A 61 -11.57 7.69 0.03
N ARG A 62 -12.72 8.22 -0.41
CA ARG A 62 -12.83 9.63 -0.79
C ARG A 62 -12.66 10.56 0.41
N CYS A 63 -13.16 10.20 1.60
CA CYS A 63 -12.93 10.94 2.85
C CYS A 63 -11.45 10.90 3.28
N ARG A 64 -10.74 9.79 3.06
CA ARG A 64 -9.31 9.66 3.35
C ARG A 64 -8.40 10.38 2.36
N ARG A 65 -8.81 10.49 1.09
CA ARG A 65 -7.97 11.10 0.05
C ARG A 65 -7.48 12.50 0.46
N ARG A 66 -6.15 12.70 0.38
CA ARG A 66 -5.44 13.93 0.81
C ARG A 66 -5.39 14.15 2.31
N ASP A 67 -5.72 13.16 3.14
CA ASP A 67 -5.48 13.20 4.59
C ASP A 67 -4.01 12.83 4.91
N THR A 68 -3.08 13.74 4.57
CA THR A 68 -1.64 13.48 4.77
C THR A 68 -1.22 13.48 6.23
N GLU A 69 -2.04 14.07 7.10
CA GLU A 69 -1.81 14.12 8.55
C GLU A 69 -2.15 12.78 9.18
N GLN A 70 -3.32 12.20 8.89
CA GLN A 70 -3.70 10.87 9.40
C GLN A 70 -2.65 9.81 9.03
N ARG A 71 -2.13 9.87 7.79
CA ARG A 71 -1.04 8.99 7.35
C ARG A 71 0.26 9.22 8.14
N ARG A 72 0.60 10.47 8.45
CA ARG A 72 1.78 10.80 9.27
C ARG A 72 1.62 10.31 10.71
N SER A 73 0.47 10.54 11.33
CA SER A 73 0.15 10.06 12.68
C SER A 73 0.23 8.53 12.76
N TYR A 74 -0.34 7.82 11.78
CA TYR A 74 -0.19 6.36 11.69
C TYR A 74 1.28 5.93 11.63
N LEU A 75 2.08 6.53 10.76
CA LEU A 75 3.51 6.21 10.64
C LEU A 75 4.29 6.51 11.93
N GLN A 76 3.92 7.58 12.65
CA GLN A 76 4.54 7.92 13.94
C GLN A 76 4.16 6.93 15.03
N GLN A 77 2.88 6.60 15.18
CA GLN A 77 2.40 5.59 16.12
C GLN A 77 3.06 4.24 15.85
N ARG A 78 3.13 3.81 14.59
CA ARG A 78 3.77 2.56 14.21
C ARG A 78 5.27 2.51 14.55
N LYS A 79 5.97 3.65 14.49
CA LYS A 79 7.38 3.73 14.93
C LYS A 79 7.50 3.59 16.45
N VAL A 80 6.61 4.21 17.21
CA VAL A 80 6.60 4.14 18.68
C VAL A 80 6.36 2.71 19.17
N TYR A 81 5.32 2.04 18.66
CA TYR A 81 5.02 0.64 19.02
C TYR A 81 5.99 -0.39 18.41
N GLY A 82 6.81 0.00 17.43
CA GLY A 82 7.79 -0.87 16.79
C GLY A 82 9.15 -0.92 17.50
N GLN A 83 9.37 -0.12 18.54
CA GLN A 83 10.62 -0.08 19.30
C GLN A 83 10.61 -0.95 20.57
N ASP A 84 9.44 -1.34 21.09
CA ASP A 84 9.32 -2.02 22.40
C ASP A 84 9.75 -3.50 22.42
N SER A 85 10.11 -4.11 21.29
CA SER A 85 10.41 -5.55 21.23
C SER A 85 11.87 -5.90 20.92
N ASP A 86 12.59 -5.05 20.18
CA ASP A 86 13.87 -5.46 19.57
C ASP A 86 15.08 -4.64 20.07
N GLN A 87 14.87 -3.55 20.82
CA GLN A 87 15.98 -2.68 21.28
C GLN A 87 16.59 -3.16 22.61
N ASP A 88 15.80 -3.80 23.47
CA ASP A 88 16.27 -4.26 24.79
C ASP A 88 17.26 -5.43 24.70
N PHE A 89 17.13 -6.31 23.70
CA PHE A 89 18.01 -7.47 23.53
C PHE A 89 19.40 -7.09 22.98
N LEU A 90 19.45 -6.13 22.06
CA LEU A 90 20.71 -5.66 21.45
C LEU A 90 21.51 -4.71 22.36
N CYS A 91 20.84 -3.92 23.21
CA CYS A 91 21.51 -3.07 24.19
C CYS A 91 22.18 -3.85 25.32
N GLN A 92 21.73 -5.08 25.61
CA GLN A 92 22.31 -5.95 26.63
C GLN A 92 23.57 -6.69 26.12
N LEU A 93 23.59 -7.11 24.86
CA LEU A 93 24.76 -7.77 24.24
C LEU A 93 25.91 -6.80 23.98
N ASN A 94 25.63 -5.53 23.66
CA ASN A 94 26.66 -4.51 23.47
C ASN A 94 27.36 -4.07 24.76
N GLN A 95 26.79 -4.33 25.94
CA GLN A 95 27.40 -3.98 27.23
C GLN A 95 28.43 -5.01 27.71
N LEU A 96 28.43 -6.24 27.16
CA LEU A 96 29.38 -7.29 27.57
C LEU A 96 30.64 -7.38 26.70
N ASN A 97 30.74 -6.60 25.62
CA ASN A 97 31.85 -6.71 24.66
C ASN A 97 32.75 -5.46 24.61
N GLN A 98 32.72 -4.62 25.65
CA GLN A 98 33.51 -3.39 25.69
C GLN A 98 34.71 -3.44 26.66
N ASP A 99 35.40 -4.58 26.72
CA ASP A 99 36.74 -4.66 27.31
C ASP A 99 37.59 -5.72 26.59
N SER A 100 38.14 -5.36 25.42
CA SER A 100 39.53 -5.69 25.03
C SER A 100 39.81 -5.06 23.67
N MET A 101 40.67 -4.04 23.65
CA MET A 101 41.13 -3.35 22.46
C MET A 101 42.50 -3.87 22.03
N ARG A 102 42.69 -3.94 20.69
CA ARG A 102 43.94 -3.99 19.88
C ARG A 102 44.40 -5.39 19.45
N GLU A 103 44.38 -5.67 18.14
CA GLU A 103 45.56 -5.63 17.25
C GLU A 103 45.14 -5.88 15.77
N ASP A 104 46.09 -5.61 14.88
CA ASP A 104 46.11 -5.36 13.43
C ASP A 104 45.83 -6.58 12.52
N SER A 105 45.26 -6.35 11.31
CA SER A 105 45.54 -7.06 10.03
C SER A 105 44.45 -6.88 8.95
N ASP A 106 44.92 -6.58 7.74
CA ASP A 106 44.19 -6.58 6.46
C ASP A 106 43.36 -7.85 6.20
N VAL A 107 42.05 -7.69 5.98
CA VAL A 107 41.17 -8.70 5.35
C VAL A 107 40.15 -7.97 4.46
N PRO A 108 39.95 -8.36 3.18
CA PRO A 108 38.87 -7.81 2.35
C PRO A 108 37.54 -8.25 2.93
N SER A 109 36.78 -7.33 3.51
CA SER A 109 35.47 -7.61 4.08
C SER A 109 34.46 -7.94 2.97
N LEU A 110 33.91 -9.15 3.08
CA LEU A 110 32.78 -9.67 2.31
C LEU A 110 31.58 -8.68 2.33
N PRO A 111 30.71 -8.70 1.31
CA PRO A 111 29.57 -7.80 1.23
C PRO A 111 28.65 -7.98 2.45
N PRO A 112 28.02 -6.90 2.95
CA PRO A 112 27.27 -6.94 4.19
C PRO A 112 26.14 -7.96 4.10
N GLU A 113 26.08 -8.84 5.10
CA GLU A 113 25.03 -9.83 5.24
C GLU A 113 23.65 -9.17 5.22
N LYS A 114 22.77 -9.82 4.46
CA LYS A 114 21.34 -9.59 4.25
C LYS A 114 20.73 -8.62 5.27
N SER A 115 20.44 -7.40 4.82
CA SER A 115 19.62 -6.44 5.57
C SER A 115 18.42 -7.14 6.20
N SER A 116 18.32 -7.14 7.54
CA SER A 116 17.08 -7.46 8.24
C SER A 116 15.99 -6.61 7.60
N LYS A 117 15.05 -7.25 6.91
CA LYS A 117 13.93 -6.55 6.30
C LYS A 117 12.86 -6.46 7.37
N ASP A 118 12.97 -5.46 8.22
CA ASP A 118 12.16 -5.26 9.44
C ASP A 118 10.63 -5.23 9.21
N PHE A 119 10.19 -5.20 7.94
CA PHE A 119 8.78 -5.27 7.58
C PHE A 119 8.27 -6.69 7.32
N CYS A 120 9.08 -7.72 7.08
CA CYS A 120 8.58 -9.09 6.97
C CYS A 120 8.40 -9.64 8.38
N LYS A 121 7.18 -10.03 8.78
CA LYS A 121 6.89 -10.45 10.17
C LYS A 121 6.99 -11.95 10.40
N ILE A 122 7.39 -12.69 9.37
CA ILE A 122 7.65 -14.12 9.43
C ILE A 122 9.05 -14.43 8.86
N PRO A 123 9.71 -15.50 9.33
CA PRO A 123 10.94 -15.99 8.72
C PRO A 123 10.70 -16.32 7.24
N LEU A 124 11.55 -15.83 6.33
CA LEU A 124 11.35 -16.06 4.89
C LEU A 124 11.39 -17.54 4.52
N ASP A 125 12.18 -18.33 5.24
CA ASP A 125 12.34 -19.77 5.00
C ASP A 125 11.07 -20.56 5.37
N GLU A 126 10.21 -19.99 6.22
CA GLU A 126 8.91 -20.55 6.62
C GLU A 126 7.73 -19.98 5.83
N LEU A 127 7.98 -19.01 4.92
CA LEU A 127 6.93 -18.42 4.10
C LEU A 127 6.27 -19.50 3.23
N THR A 128 5.01 -19.78 3.55
CA THR A 128 4.12 -20.63 2.77
C THR A 128 2.89 -19.83 2.38
N VAL A 129 2.67 -19.64 1.08
CA VAL A 129 1.52 -18.89 0.60
C VAL A 129 0.38 -19.87 0.33
N SER A 130 -0.70 -19.73 1.08
CA SER A 130 -1.92 -20.50 0.84
C SER A 130 -2.54 -20.16 -0.52
N LYS A 131 -3.28 -21.10 -1.10
CA LYS A 131 -4.04 -20.83 -2.32
C LYS A 131 -5.14 -19.79 -2.02
N PRO A 132 -5.34 -18.78 -2.88
CA PRO A 132 -6.45 -17.84 -2.71
C PRO A 132 -7.81 -18.54 -2.67
N ASP A 133 -8.74 -18.03 -1.85
CA ASP A 133 -10.12 -18.53 -1.70
C ASP A 133 -11.06 -18.13 -2.84
N PHE A 134 -10.50 -17.65 -3.96
CA PHE A 134 -11.22 -17.14 -5.12
C PHE A 134 -10.56 -17.61 -6.42
N PRO A 135 -11.31 -17.66 -7.55
CA PRO A 135 -10.75 -18.10 -8.81
C PRO A 135 -9.70 -17.12 -9.32
N VAL A 136 -8.48 -17.62 -9.54
CA VAL A 136 -7.34 -16.87 -10.10
C VAL A 136 -6.69 -17.72 -11.19
N PRO A 137 -6.49 -17.17 -12.40
CA PRO A 137 -5.71 -17.84 -13.44
C PRO A 137 -4.30 -18.20 -12.95
N SER A 138 -3.82 -19.41 -13.30
CA SER A 138 -2.51 -19.92 -12.84
C SER A 138 -1.34 -19.02 -13.20
N VAL A 139 -1.42 -18.27 -14.31
CA VAL A 139 -0.41 -17.28 -14.74
C VAL A 139 -0.16 -16.17 -13.71
N TYR A 140 -1.11 -15.93 -12.82
CA TYR A 140 -0.99 -14.93 -11.75
C TYR A 140 -0.69 -15.53 -10.37
N LEU A 141 -0.57 -16.85 -10.26
CA LEU A 141 -0.15 -17.51 -9.04
C LEU A 141 1.38 -17.52 -8.98
N LEU A 142 1.93 -16.99 -7.90
CA LEU A 142 3.36 -16.98 -7.61
C LEU A 142 3.65 -18.15 -6.68
N SER A 143 4.76 -18.83 -6.94
CA SER A 143 5.35 -19.80 -6.02
C SER A 143 5.92 -19.10 -4.79
N ASP A 144 6.09 -19.84 -3.69
CA ASP A 144 6.68 -19.31 -2.45
C ASP A 144 8.06 -18.67 -2.70
N THR A 145 8.86 -19.26 -3.59
CA THR A 145 10.17 -18.74 -3.99
C THR A 145 10.06 -17.37 -4.67
N GLU A 146 9.11 -17.21 -5.59
CA GLU A 146 8.89 -15.93 -6.27
C GLU A 146 8.38 -14.86 -5.30
N VAL A 147 7.53 -15.24 -4.34
CA VAL A 147 7.08 -14.30 -3.30
C VAL A 147 8.25 -13.89 -2.41
N ARG A 148 9.09 -14.84 -1.98
CA ARG A 148 10.34 -14.55 -1.25
C ARG A 148 11.24 -13.59 -2.01
N GLU A 149 11.46 -13.79 -3.30
CA GLU A 149 12.27 -12.90 -4.13
C GLU A 149 11.71 -11.47 -4.16
N VAL A 150 10.38 -11.33 -4.31
CA VAL A 150 9.75 -10.00 -4.30
C VAL A 150 9.88 -9.34 -2.92
N VAL A 151 9.71 -10.09 -1.82
CA VAL A 151 9.96 -9.60 -0.45
C VAL A 151 11.41 -9.15 -0.31
N GLN A 152 12.36 -9.96 -0.78
CA GLN A 152 13.80 -9.68 -0.70
C GLN A 152 14.23 -8.45 -1.50
N GLN A 153 13.46 -8.01 -2.48
CA GLN A 153 13.77 -6.78 -3.19
C GLN A 153 12.98 -5.57 -2.64
N SER A 154 12.03 -5.79 -1.75
CA SER A 154 11.14 -4.77 -1.21
C SER A 154 11.74 -4.06 0.00
N LEU A 155 11.46 -2.76 0.14
CA LEU A 155 11.93 -1.92 1.26
C LEU A 155 10.87 -1.68 2.34
N SER A 156 9.61 -2.01 2.06
CA SER A 156 8.47 -1.87 2.97
C SER A 156 7.29 -2.67 2.44
N VAL A 157 6.26 -2.91 3.27
CA VAL A 157 5.02 -3.59 2.86
C VAL A 157 4.30 -2.85 1.71
N GLY A 158 4.30 -1.51 1.74
CA GLY A 158 3.78 -0.71 0.63
C GLY A 158 4.61 -0.86 -0.65
N ASN A 159 5.93 -0.95 -0.55
CA ASN A 159 6.80 -1.21 -1.70
C ASN A 159 6.59 -2.63 -2.26
N PHE A 160 6.39 -3.61 -1.38
CA PHE A 160 6.05 -4.99 -1.73
C PHE A 160 4.74 -5.05 -2.52
N ALA A 161 3.65 -4.45 -2.03
CA ALA A 161 2.38 -4.34 -2.75
C ALA A 161 2.55 -3.68 -4.14
N ALA A 162 3.34 -2.62 -4.22
CA ALA A 162 3.62 -1.94 -5.49
C ALA A 162 4.50 -2.76 -6.46
N ARG A 163 5.35 -3.66 -5.97
CA ARG A 163 6.15 -4.59 -6.78
C ARG A 163 5.31 -5.77 -7.25
N LEU A 164 4.42 -6.30 -6.40
CA LEU A 164 3.43 -7.30 -6.78
C LEU A 164 2.56 -6.82 -7.94
N LEU A 165 2.09 -5.57 -7.92
CA LEU A 165 1.35 -4.97 -9.05
C LEU A 165 2.10 -5.09 -10.38
N VAL A 166 3.42 -4.87 -10.39
CA VAL A 166 4.25 -4.97 -11.60
C VAL A 166 4.49 -6.42 -11.99
N ARG A 167 4.75 -7.29 -11.01
CA ARG A 167 5.06 -8.72 -11.22
C ARG A 167 3.86 -9.51 -11.70
N LEU A 168 2.68 -9.25 -11.12
CA LEU A 168 1.43 -9.95 -11.42
C LEU A 168 0.77 -9.41 -12.70
N PHE A 169 0.86 -8.10 -12.94
CA PHE A 169 0.12 -7.46 -14.04
C PHE A 169 1.05 -6.66 -14.97
N PRO A 170 2.07 -7.31 -15.58
CA PRO A 170 3.04 -6.64 -16.43
C PRO A 170 2.40 -5.96 -17.65
N GLU A 171 1.24 -6.43 -18.10
CA GLU A 171 0.48 -5.85 -19.21
C GLU A 171 0.01 -4.41 -18.93
N LEU A 172 -0.07 -3.99 -17.66
CA LEU A 172 -0.38 -2.60 -17.31
C LEU A 172 0.81 -1.64 -17.54
N PHE A 173 2.03 -2.19 -17.66
CA PHE A 173 3.30 -1.45 -17.70
C PHE A 173 3.98 -1.48 -19.08
N THR A 174 3.28 -1.93 -20.10
CA THR A 174 3.71 -1.93 -21.50
C THR A 174 3.85 -0.51 -22.06
N GLN A 175 4.19 -0.40 -23.35
CA GLN A 175 4.36 0.88 -24.03
C GLN A 175 3.10 1.76 -23.97
N GLU A 176 1.92 1.15 -23.95
CA GLU A 176 0.61 1.80 -23.85
C GLU A 176 0.37 2.43 -22.47
N ASN A 177 1.17 2.05 -21.45
CA ASN A 177 1.08 2.56 -20.07
C ASN A 177 -0.35 2.54 -19.50
N LEU A 178 -1.08 1.44 -19.73
CA LEU A 178 -2.48 1.29 -19.31
C LEU A 178 -2.70 1.62 -17.84
N ARG A 179 -1.74 1.30 -16.96
CA ARG A 179 -1.74 1.69 -15.52
C ARG A 179 -2.09 3.16 -15.26
N LEU A 180 -1.77 4.09 -16.16
CA LEU A 180 -2.05 5.53 -15.98
C LEU A 180 -3.54 5.81 -15.94
N GLN A 181 -4.35 4.95 -16.58
CA GLN A 181 -5.81 5.02 -16.59
C GLN A 181 -6.44 4.45 -15.33
N TYR A 182 -5.67 3.78 -14.46
CA TYR A 182 -6.19 3.06 -13.30
C TYR A 182 -5.69 3.64 -11.97
N ASN A 183 -6.46 3.39 -10.90
CA ASN A 183 -6.04 3.51 -9.50
C ASN A 183 -6.87 2.56 -8.62
N HIS A 184 -6.60 2.52 -7.32
CA HIS A 184 -7.25 1.60 -6.38
C HIS A 184 -8.78 1.69 -6.35
N SER A 185 -9.36 2.90 -6.38
CA SER A 185 -10.82 3.08 -6.18
C SER A 185 -11.59 3.71 -7.34
N GLY A 186 -10.95 3.95 -8.48
CA GLY A 186 -11.56 4.50 -9.68
C GLY A 186 -11.99 5.97 -9.59
N ALA A 187 -11.29 6.80 -8.80
CA ALA A 187 -11.62 8.23 -8.74
C ALA A 187 -10.62 9.11 -9.50
N CYS A 188 -10.90 10.42 -9.56
CA CYS A 188 -10.13 11.39 -10.34
C CYS A 188 -10.07 11.01 -11.83
N ASN A 189 -11.21 10.63 -12.40
CA ASN A 189 -11.38 10.25 -13.81
C ASN A 189 -10.49 9.07 -14.25
N LYS A 190 -10.19 8.17 -13.30
CA LYS A 190 -9.49 6.91 -13.57
C LYS A 190 -10.45 5.74 -13.38
N LYS A 191 -10.18 4.64 -14.06
CA LYS A 191 -10.85 3.36 -13.83
C LYS A 191 -10.34 2.73 -12.53
N GLN A 192 -11.20 1.96 -11.88
CA GLN A 192 -10.78 1.14 -10.75
C GLN A 192 -9.91 -0.01 -11.28
N LEU A 193 -8.78 -0.30 -10.62
CA LEU A 193 -8.11 -1.58 -10.82
C LEU A 193 -9.11 -2.70 -10.53
N ASP A 194 -9.06 -3.76 -11.35
CA ASP A 194 -9.94 -4.91 -11.18
C ASP A 194 -9.90 -5.40 -9.71
N PRO A 195 -11.06 -5.50 -9.03
CA PRO A 195 -11.14 -5.94 -7.64
C PRO A 195 -10.46 -7.29 -7.37
N VAL A 196 -10.46 -8.21 -8.34
CA VAL A 196 -9.78 -9.51 -8.22
C VAL A 196 -8.26 -9.31 -8.16
N ARG A 197 -7.73 -8.38 -8.95
CA ARG A 197 -6.30 -8.03 -8.93
C ARG A 197 -5.89 -7.43 -7.59
N LEU A 198 -6.72 -6.55 -7.04
CA LEU A 198 -6.49 -5.94 -5.73
C LEU A 198 -6.56 -6.97 -4.60
N ARG A 199 -7.54 -7.88 -4.63
CA ARG A 199 -7.63 -9.01 -3.70
C ARG A 199 -6.40 -9.89 -3.77
N LEU A 200 -5.90 -10.19 -4.97
CA LEU A 200 -4.70 -11.01 -5.14
C LEU A 200 -3.45 -10.33 -4.57
N ILE A 201 -3.28 -9.02 -4.77
CA ILE A 201 -2.18 -8.29 -4.13
C ILE A 201 -2.32 -8.33 -2.60
N ARG A 202 -3.53 -8.11 -2.06
CA ARG A 202 -3.80 -8.15 -0.62
C ARG A 202 -3.48 -9.52 -0.01
N HIS A 203 -3.89 -10.60 -0.68
CA HIS A 203 -3.60 -11.98 -0.28
C HIS A 203 -2.09 -12.22 -0.03
N TYR A 204 -1.24 -11.80 -0.97
CA TYR A 204 0.22 -11.94 -0.78
C TYR A 204 0.78 -11.01 0.29
N VAL A 205 0.20 -9.82 0.49
CA VAL A 205 0.59 -8.91 1.58
C VAL A 205 0.29 -9.55 2.94
N GLU A 206 -0.89 -10.13 3.10
CA GLU A 206 -1.32 -10.81 4.34
C GLU A 206 -0.44 -12.03 4.64
N ALA A 207 0.01 -12.75 3.61
CA ALA A 207 0.92 -13.89 3.79
C ALA A 207 2.30 -13.50 4.37
N VAL A 208 2.84 -12.34 4.00
CA VAL A 208 4.20 -11.91 4.42
C VAL A 208 4.18 -10.97 5.64
N TYR A 209 3.00 -10.43 5.96
CA TYR A 209 2.81 -9.45 7.01
C TYR A 209 1.52 -9.76 7.78
N PRO A 210 1.40 -10.89 8.48
CA PRO A 210 0.19 -11.19 9.27
C PRO A 210 0.19 -10.34 10.55
N VAL A 211 -0.50 -9.19 10.54
CA VAL A 211 -0.68 -8.32 11.72
C VAL A 211 -2.15 -7.96 11.94
N ASP A 212 -2.54 -7.75 13.20
CA ASP A 212 -3.93 -7.47 13.58
C ASP A 212 -4.51 -6.21 12.93
N LYS A 213 -3.64 -5.28 12.51
CA LYS A 213 -3.98 -3.99 11.88
C LYS A 213 -3.83 -4.00 10.35
N MET A 214 -4.20 -5.11 9.70
CA MET A 214 -4.15 -5.23 8.23
C MET A 214 -4.90 -4.14 7.49
N GLU A 215 -6.05 -3.71 8.02
CA GLU A 215 -6.88 -2.73 7.34
C GLU A 215 -6.20 -1.35 7.29
N GLU A 216 -5.52 -0.94 8.37
CA GLU A 216 -4.70 0.25 8.45
C GLU A 216 -3.49 0.15 7.51
N VAL A 217 -2.76 -0.97 7.53
CA VAL A 217 -1.58 -1.19 6.68
C VAL A 217 -1.98 -1.13 5.20
N TRP A 218 -3.08 -1.77 4.84
CA TRP A 218 -3.61 -1.74 3.49
C TRP A 218 -3.90 -0.31 3.04
N HIS A 219 -4.66 0.45 3.84
CA HIS A 219 -5.11 1.79 3.47
C HIS A 219 -4.05 2.88 3.56
N TYR A 220 -3.14 2.81 4.53
CA TYR A 220 -2.14 3.86 4.76
C TYR A 220 -0.80 3.60 4.07
N GLU A 221 -0.51 2.36 3.66
CA GLU A 221 0.76 2.00 3.04
C GLU A 221 0.62 1.36 1.67
N CYS A 222 -0.21 0.33 1.54
CA CYS A 222 -0.33 -0.44 0.31
C CYS A 222 -1.05 0.37 -0.78
N VAL A 223 -2.27 0.86 -0.49
CA VAL A 223 -3.08 1.64 -1.43
C VAL A 223 -2.35 2.88 -1.96
N PRO A 224 -1.73 3.73 -1.12
CA PRO A 224 -0.97 4.88 -1.61
C PRO A 224 0.21 4.47 -2.50
N SER A 225 0.88 3.35 -2.20
CA SER A 225 2.03 2.88 -2.98
C SER A 225 1.62 2.30 -4.34
N ILE A 226 0.49 1.59 -4.39
CA ILE A 226 -0.17 1.12 -5.63
C ILE A 226 -0.57 2.33 -6.50
N ASP A 227 -1.28 3.29 -5.92
CA ASP A 227 -1.73 4.50 -6.61
C ASP A 227 -0.56 5.34 -7.13
N GLU A 228 0.50 5.45 -6.32
CA GLU A 228 1.73 6.13 -6.70
C GLU A 228 2.40 5.45 -7.90
N ARG A 229 2.49 4.11 -7.89
CA ARG A 229 3.01 3.33 -9.02
C ARG A 229 2.17 3.52 -10.28
N CYS A 230 0.85 3.61 -10.15
CA CYS A 230 -0.06 3.87 -11.27
C CYS A 230 0.00 5.31 -11.78
N ARG A 231 0.47 6.28 -10.98
CA ARG A 231 0.55 7.69 -11.38
C ARG A 231 1.89 8.08 -12.01
N ARG A 232 3.01 7.52 -11.53
CA ARG A 232 4.36 7.93 -11.98
C ARG A 232 4.54 7.72 -13.48
N PRO A 233 5.00 8.72 -14.25
CA PRO A 233 5.49 8.50 -15.61
C PRO A 233 6.67 7.53 -15.59
N ASN A 234 6.88 6.80 -16.70
CA ASN A 234 8.01 5.88 -16.81
C ASN A 234 9.33 6.69 -16.71
N ARG A 235 10.07 6.54 -15.60
CA ARG A 235 11.24 7.37 -15.24
C ARG A 235 12.29 7.38 -16.35
N LYS A 236 12.52 6.21 -16.99
CA LYS A 236 13.41 6.04 -18.15
C LYS A 236 13.04 6.95 -19.33
N LYS A 237 11.76 7.21 -19.59
CA LYS A 237 11.32 8.15 -20.65
C LYS A 237 11.48 9.62 -20.24
N CYS A 238 11.25 9.98 -18.98
CA CYS A 238 11.44 11.36 -18.51
C CYS A 238 12.90 11.82 -18.63
N ASP A 239 13.86 10.94 -18.34
CA ASP A 239 15.27 11.29 -18.40
C ASP A 239 15.75 11.41 -19.86
N ILE A 240 15.30 10.53 -20.76
CA ILE A 240 15.57 10.62 -22.21
C ILE A 240 14.95 11.89 -22.80
N LEU A 241 13.69 12.20 -22.48
CA LEU A 241 12.99 13.38 -23.01
C LEU A 241 13.60 14.68 -22.46
N LYS A 242 14.07 14.69 -21.20
CA LYS A 242 14.81 15.82 -20.62
C LYS A 242 16.18 16.00 -21.26
N LYS A 243 16.88 14.90 -21.59
CA LYS A 243 18.18 14.93 -22.27
C LYS A 243 18.05 15.42 -23.71
N ALA A 244 17.00 15.01 -24.42
CA ALA A 244 16.67 15.48 -25.77
C ALA A 244 16.27 16.96 -25.82
N LYS A 245 15.50 17.46 -24.83
CA LYS A 245 15.17 18.90 -24.75
C LYS A 245 16.38 19.77 -24.44
N ARG A 246 17.33 19.28 -23.64
CA ARG A 246 18.58 20.01 -23.36
C ARG A 246 19.51 20.09 -24.57
N SER A 247 19.54 19.07 -25.43
CA SER A 247 20.33 19.12 -26.67
C SER A 247 19.75 20.06 -27.73
N SER A 248 18.43 20.26 -27.76
CA SER A 248 17.77 21.14 -28.75
C SER A 248 17.75 22.62 -28.36
N THR A 249 18.17 22.99 -27.15
CA THR A 249 18.22 24.39 -26.69
C THR A 249 19.65 24.95 -26.73
N VAL A 250 20.62 24.18 -27.21
CA VAL A 250 22.04 24.56 -27.32
C VAL A 250 22.48 24.45 -28.79
N SER A 251 21.60 24.84 -29.72
CA SER A 251 21.89 24.95 -31.16
C SER A 251 21.21 26.19 -31.71
#